data_AF-J9FPE9-F1
#
_entry.id   AF-J9FPE9-F1
#
_cell.length_a   1.000
_cell.length_b   1.000
_cell.length_c   1.000
_cell.angle_alpha   90.00
_cell.angle_beta   90.00
_cell.angle_gamma   90.00
#
_symmetry.space_group_name_H-M   'P 1'
#
loop_
_entity.id
_entity.type
_entity.pdbx_description
1 polymer ?
#
loop_
_entity_poly.entity_id
_entity_poly.type
_entity_poly.pdbx_seq_one_letter_code
_entity_poly.pdbx_strand_id
1 'polypeptide(L)' 'FDTFKQLTGIKLMEGFGQTETTLTVATMPWMEPKPGSMGLPNPQYDVDLIDHEGRSVEAGEQGQIVIHTDKGKPIG' A
#
# COMPACT_ATOMS: atom_id res chain seq x y z
N PHE A 1 12.16 12.99 -2.17
CA PHE A 1 11.01 13.20 -3.07
C PHE A 1 11.21 14.44 -3.94
N ASP A 2 11.33 15.63 -3.32
CA ASP A 2 11.36 16.90 -4.06
C ASP A 2 12.57 17.09 -4.97
N THR A 3 13.77 16.71 -4.52
CA THR A 3 14.99 16.81 -5.32
C THR A 3 14.88 16.07 -6.66
N PHE A 4 14.31 14.86 -6.65
CA PHE A 4 14.14 14.07 -7.88
C PHE A 4 13.17 14.75 -8.85
N LYS A 5 12.03 15.24 -8.34
CA LYS A 5 11.03 15.97 -9.13
C LYS A 5 11.59 17.27 -9.69
N GLN A 6 12.39 18.01 -8.92
CA GLN A 6 13.03 19.25 -9.36
C GLN A 6 14.03 19.01 -10.50
N LEU A 7 14.80 17.92 -10.44
CA LEU A 7 15.82 17.61 -11.45
C LEU A 7 15.24 16.98 -12.73
N THR A 8 14.14 16.23 -12.63
CA THR A 8 13.65 15.40 -13.75
C THR A 8 12.27 15.80 -14.27
N GLY A 9 11.49 16.56 -13.50
CA GLY A 9 10.07 16.80 -13.75
C GLY A 9 9.17 15.59 -13.48
N ILE A 10 9.73 14.44 -13.09
CA ILE A 10 9.00 13.18 -12.87
C ILE A 10 8.62 13.05 -11.39
N LYS A 11 7.38 12.63 -11.14
CA LYS A 11 6.90 12.32 -9.78
C LYS A 11 7.33 10.91 -9.38
N LEU A 12 7.91 10.75 -8.19
CA LEU A 12 8.17 9.42 -7.64
C LEU A 12 6.83 8.81 -7.20
N MET A 13 6.58 7.59 -7.66
CA MET A 13 5.38 6.82 -7.35
C MET A 13 5.79 5.63 -6.48
N GLU A 14 5.44 5.66 -5.20
CA GLU A 14 5.86 4.65 -4.24
C GLU A 14 4.99 3.39 -4.34
N GLY A 15 5.60 2.23 -4.08
CA GLY A 15 4.95 0.94 -4.08
C GLY A 15 5.60 0.02 -3.05
N PHE A 16 4.77 -0.75 -2.37
CA PHE A 16 5.16 -1.71 -1.35
C PHE A 16 4.65 -3.12 -1.72
N GLY A 17 5.49 -4.10 -1.40
CA GLY A 17 5.28 -5.52 -1.65
C GLY A 17 6.36 -6.34 -0.93
N GLN A 18 6.17 -7.65 -0.90
CA GLN A 18 7.10 -8.63 -0.31
C GLN A 18 7.31 -9.79 -1.28
N THR A 19 8.34 -10.62 -1.10
CA THR A 19 8.66 -11.76 -1.98
C THR A 19 7.49 -12.70 -2.21
N GLU A 20 6.67 -12.90 -1.19
CA GLU A 20 5.48 -13.76 -1.16
C GLU A 20 4.28 -13.13 -1.90
N THR A 21 4.42 -11.88 -2.33
CA THR A 21 3.37 -11.08 -2.95
C THR A 21 3.94 -10.33 -4.17
N THR A 22 3.10 -9.60 -4.87
CA THR A 22 3.56 -8.64 -5.89
C THR A 22 3.47 -7.22 -5.32
N LEU A 23 2.78 -6.30 -5.99
CA LEU A 23 2.56 -4.93 -5.53
C LEU A 23 1.27 -4.89 -4.71
N THR A 24 1.36 -4.74 -3.39
CA THR A 24 0.20 -4.84 -2.48
C THR A 24 -0.38 -3.48 -2.10
N VAL A 25 0.47 -2.46 -1.92
CA VAL A 25 0.07 -1.08 -1.65
C VAL A 25 0.86 -0.16 -2.56
N ALA A 26 0.21 0.79 -3.24
CA ALA A 26 0.91 1.66 -4.17
C ALA A 26 0.23 3.02 -4.36
N THR A 27 1.03 3.97 -4.80
CA THR A 27 0.54 5.18 -5.47
C THR A 27 0.33 4.85 -6.95
N MET A 28 -0.93 4.68 -7.35
CA MET A 28 -1.28 4.32 -8.73
C MET A 28 -1.06 5.47 -9.72
N PRO A 29 -0.91 5.20 -11.03
CA PRO A 29 -0.62 6.24 -12.03
C PRO A 29 -1.63 7.40 -12.10
N TRP A 30 -2.87 7.15 -11.68
CA TRP A 30 -3.96 8.15 -11.63
C TRP A 30 -4.07 8.89 -10.29
N MET A 31 -3.17 8.64 -9.33
CA MET A 31 -3.17 9.28 -8.02
C MET A 31 -2.10 10.38 -7.93
N GLU A 32 -2.34 11.40 -7.10
CA GLU A 32 -1.27 12.31 -6.70
C GLU A 32 -0.44 11.66 -5.57
N PRO A 33 0.88 11.51 -5.73
CA PRO A 33 1.73 10.95 -4.68
C PRO A 33 1.75 11.87 -3.45
N LYS A 34 1.61 11.27 -2.27
CA LYS A 34 1.79 11.92 -0.98
C LYS A 34 3.13 11.49 -0.38
N PRO A 35 4.15 12.37 -0.34
CA PRO A 35 5.47 12.00 0.18
C PRO A 35 5.36 11.42 1.60
N GLY A 36 6.02 10.27 1.83
CA GLY A 36 5.98 9.56 3.11
C GLY A 36 4.78 8.61 3.28
N SER A 37 3.94 8.45 2.25
CA SER A 37 2.85 7.48 2.21
C SER A 37 3.06 6.51 1.05
N MET A 38 2.96 5.21 1.33
CA MET A 38 3.08 4.14 0.33
C MET A 38 1.91 4.12 -0.68
N GLY A 39 0.79 4.76 -0.33
CA GLY A 39 -0.38 4.91 -1.21
C GLY A 39 -1.59 4.17 -0.68
N LEU A 40 -2.34 3.53 -1.57
CA LEU A 40 -3.56 2.79 -1.25
C LEU A 40 -3.42 1.31 -1.63
N PRO A 41 -4.26 0.42 -1.05
CA PRO A 41 -4.29 -0.98 -1.44
C PRO A 41 -4.43 -1.18 -2.95
N ASN A 42 -3.66 -2.10 -3.51
CA ASN A 42 -3.88 -2.58 -4.87
C ASN A 42 -5.24 -3.29 -4.92
N PRO A 43 -6.13 -2.95 -5.88
CA PRO A 43 -7.45 -3.56 -6.00
C PRO A 43 -7.49 -5.09 -6.09
N GLN A 44 -6.38 -5.74 -6.40
CA GLN A 44 -6.27 -7.21 -6.45
C GLN A 44 -6.13 -7.86 -5.06
N TYR A 45 -5.88 -7.09 -4.01
CA TYR A 45 -5.65 -7.56 -2.65
C TYR A 45 -6.66 -6.96 -1.67
N ASP A 46 -7.27 -7.80 -0.83
CA ASP A 46 -8.11 -7.38 0.29
C ASP A 46 -7.21 -7.05 1.50
N VAL A 47 -6.61 -5.86 1.47
CA VAL A 47 -5.64 -5.39 2.48
C VAL A 47 -6.36 -4.77 3.67
N ASP A 48 -5.92 -5.12 4.88
CA ASP A 48 -6.43 -4.57 6.14
C ASP A 48 -5.26 -4.25 7.11
N LEU A 49 -5.56 -3.49 8.15
CA LEU A 49 -4.68 -3.24 9.29
C LEU A 49 -5.30 -3.82 10.54
N ILE A 50 -4.61 -4.76 11.20
CA ILE A 50 -5.13 -5.41 12.41
C ILE A 50 -4.29 -5.13 13.65
N ASP A 51 -4.93 -5.13 14.81
CA ASP A 51 -4.27 -5.14 16.12
C ASP A 51 -3.73 -6.53 16.48
N HIS A 52 -3.09 -6.64 17.65
CA HIS A 52 -2.55 -7.89 18.18
C HIS A 52 -3.62 -8.92 18.59
N GLU A 53 -4.88 -8.50 18.73
CA GLU A 53 -6.04 -9.38 18.99
C GLU A 53 -6.71 -9.84 17.69
N GLY A 54 -6.21 -9.40 16.53
CA GLY A 54 -6.71 -9.77 15.20
C GLY A 54 -7.91 -8.95 14.73
N ARG A 55 -8.19 -7.79 15.33
CA ARG A 55 -9.31 -6.90 14.93
C ARG A 55 -8.80 -5.78 14.04
N SER A 56 -9.60 -5.36 13.07
CA SER A 56 -9.30 -4.19 12.24
C SER A 56 -9.18 -2.94 13.12
N VAL A 57 -8.17 -2.11 12.84
CA VAL A 57 -7.92 -0.86 13.57
C VAL A 57 -8.62 0.32 12.89
N GLU A 58 -8.87 1.38 13.65
CA GLU A 58 -9.50 2.60 13.13
C GLU A 58 -8.51 3.50 12.38
N ALA A 59 -9.05 4.44 11.61
CA ALA A 59 -8.24 5.41 10.88
C ALA A 59 -7.36 6.23 11.83
N GLY A 60 -6.03 6.18 11.61
CA GLY A 60 -5.04 6.88 12.41
C GLY A 60 -4.37 6.02 13.48
N GLU A 61 -4.84 4.79 13.69
CA GLU A 61 -4.21 3.82 14.58
C GLU A 61 -3.20 2.94 13.84
N GLN A 62 -2.18 2.47 14.57
CA GLN A 62 -1.17 1.58 14.00
C GLN A 62 -1.64 0.12 14.10
N GLY A 63 -1.56 -0.59 12.98
CA GLY A 63 -1.82 -2.03 12.91
C GLY A 63 -0.80 -2.75 12.03
N GLN A 64 -0.88 -4.08 12.02
CA GLN A 64 -0.13 -4.93 11.10
C GLN A 64 -0.86 -4.99 9.75
N ILE A 65 -0.12 -4.78 8.66
CA ILE A 65 -0.64 -4.98 7.30
C ILE A 65 -0.89 -6.48 7.09
N VAL A 66 -2.13 -6.83 6.75
CA VAL A 66 -2.55 -8.19 6.41
C VAL A 66 -3.31 -8.23 5.09
N ILE A 67 -3.40 -9.42 4.51
CA ILE A 67 -4.17 -9.68 3.29
C ILE A 67 -5.14 -10.81 3.60
N HIS A 68 -6.44 -10.55 3.48
CA HIS A 68 -7.47 -11.56 3.66
C HIS A 68 -7.48 -12.54 2.48
N THR A 69 -7.51 -13.84 2.77
CA THR A 69 -7.41 -14.93 1.77
C THR A 69 -8.56 -15.95 1.88
N ASP A 70 -9.47 -15.75 2.82
CA ASP A 70 -10.63 -16.58 3.09
C ASP A 70 -11.68 -16.50 1.95
N LYS A 71 -11.78 -15.35 1.28
CA LYS A 71 -12.70 -15.13 0.15
C LYS A 71 -12.17 -15.65 -1.19
N GLY A 72 -10.92 -16.11 -1.22
CA GLY A 72 -10.27 -16.62 -2.43
C GLY A 72 -8.77 -16.34 -2.44
N LYS A 73 -8.07 -17.01 -3.37
CA LYS A 73 -6.63 -16.81 -3.56
C LYS A 73 -6.37 -15.47 -4.28
N PRO A 74 -5.54 -14.57 -3.73
CA PRO A 74 -5.11 -13.36 -4.43
C PRO A 74 -4.36 -13.66 -5.73
N ILE A 75 -4.38 -12.70 -6.66
CA ILE A 75 -3.65 -12.81 -7.92
C ILE A 75 -2.22 -12.31 -7.68
N GLY A 76 -1.31 -13.25 -7.39
CA GLY A 76 0.09 -12.97 -7.07
C GLY A 76 0.77 -14.20 -6.49
#